data_AF-A0A949FPF4-F1
#
_entry.id   AF-A0A949FPF4-F1
#
_cell.length_a   1.000
_cell.length_b   1.000
_cell.length_c   1.000
_cell.angle_alpha   90.00
_cell.angle_beta   90.00
_cell.angle_gamma   90.00
#
_symmetry.space_group_name_H-M   'P 1'
#
loop_
_entity.id
_entity.type
_entity.pdbx_description
1 polymer ?
#
loop_
_entity_poly.entity_id
_entity_poly.type
_entity_poly.pdbx_seq_one_letter_code
_entity_poly.pdbx_strand_id
1 'polypeptide(L)'
;MNPESNANSLKNYLTYTLSDIDSKSPFSIIQRRRQFLHGQLETAVIENQSERMQEKPLSAIQRIQTLQLLQECRKDLWKYSHSELNQLLDQIPKAGEPDLQILADKLRRVSALRFQFDELAKRLGERTYLVELLQSLATLSPKDAAGRREAEIRSLHQGPNRAALTEGSKIIRLEFPDIYQIEASWLDE
;
A
#
# COMPACT_ATOMS: atom_id res chain seq x y z
N MET A 1 -16.91 26.13 -2.10
CA MET A 1 -18.28 25.74 -1.68
C MET A 1 -18.48 26.14 -0.21
N ASN A 2 -19.71 26.49 0.21
CA ASN A 2 -19.97 26.86 1.61
C ASN A 2 -19.93 25.57 2.48
N PRO A 3 -18.95 25.39 3.39
CA PRO A 3 -18.75 24.14 4.14
C PRO A 3 -19.99 23.71 4.93
N GLU A 4 -20.84 24.67 5.29
CA GLU A 4 -22.13 24.46 5.93
C GLU A 4 -23.11 23.60 5.08
N SER A 5 -23.05 23.70 3.74
CA SER A 5 -23.95 22.95 2.85
C SER A 5 -23.63 21.45 2.84
N ASN A 6 -22.36 21.06 2.91
CA ASN A 6 -21.96 19.66 2.91
C ASN A 6 -22.17 19.02 4.29
N ALA A 7 -21.87 19.76 5.36
CA ALA A 7 -22.14 19.34 6.73
C ALA A 7 -23.65 19.10 6.97
N ASN A 8 -24.52 19.97 6.42
CA ASN A 8 -25.97 19.79 6.50
C ASN A 8 -26.46 18.58 5.68
N SER A 9 -25.88 18.32 4.51
CA SER A 9 -26.21 17.13 3.70
C SER A 9 -25.85 15.82 4.41
N LEU A 10 -24.65 15.75 5.00
CA LEU A 10 -24.20 14.60 5.78
C LEU A 10 -25.07 14.38 7.02
N LYS A 11 -25.37 15.46 7.75
CA LYS A 11 -26.25 15.42 8.93
C LYS A 11 -27.64 14.93 8.57
N ASN A 12 -28.20 15.37 7.44
CA ASN A 12 -29.51 14.92 6.96
C ASN A 12 -29.51 13.43 6.55
N TYR A 13 -28.46 12.97 5.86
CA TYR A 13 -28.31 11.56 5.51
C TYR A 13 -28.22 10.67 6.75
N LEU A 14 -27.37 11.03 7.71
CA LEU A 14 -27.19 10.28 8.96
C LEU A 14 -28.45 10.29 9.81
N THR A 15 -29.09 11.44 9.98
CA THR A 15 -30.34 11.55 10.75
C THR A 15 -31.43 10.67 10.14
N TYR A 16 -31.62 10.70 8.82
CA TYR A 16 -32.62 9.89 8.15
C TYR A 16 -32.34 8.38 8.20
N THR A 17 -31.06 8.00 8.11
CA THR A 17 -30.65 6.60 8.14
C THR A 17 -30.77 6.03 9.54
N LEU A 18 -30.40 6.81 10.57
CA LEU A 18 -30.42 6.37 11.97
C LEU A 18 -31.80 6.44 12.61
N SER A 19 -32.66 7.39 12.21
CA SER A 19 -33.96 7.62 12.84
C SER A 19 -35.01 6.55 12.55
N ASP A 20 -34.69 5.52 11.75
CA ASP A 20 -35.71 4.59 11.25
C ASP A 20 -35.11 3.25 10.73
N ILE A 21 -34.00 2.81 11.32
CA ILE A 21 -33.30 1.57 10.92
C ILE A 21 -34.19 0.32 11.08
N ASP A 22 -35.11 0.34 12.05
CA ASP A 22 -35.95 -0.82 12.37
C ASP A 22 -37.21 -0.94 11.50
N SER A 23 -37.62 0.14 10.81
CA SER A 23 -38.84 0.16 9.98
C SER A 23 -38.57 0.09 8.47
N LYS A 24 -37.31 0.30 8.06
CA LYS A 24 -36.93 0.42 6.64
C LYS A 24 -36.40 -0.89 6.07
N SER A 25 -36.95 -1.28 4.92
CA SER A 25 -36.41 -2.39 4.14
C SER A 25 -34.92 -2.13 3.81
N PRO A 26 -34.03 -3.12 3.98
CA PRO A 26 -32.60 -3.01 3.66
C PRO A 26 -32.32 -2.46 2.26
N PHE A 27 -33.21 -2.74 1.30
CA PHE A 27 -33.11 -2.25 -0.08
C PHE A 27 -33.20 -0.71 -0.16
N SER A 28 -34.06 -0.09 0.64
CA SER A 28 -34.26 1.36 0.65
C SER A 28 -33.05 2.11 1.22
N ILE A 29 -32.37 1.50 2.20
CA ILE A 29 -31.12 2.02 2.80
C ILE A 29 -29.99 1.97 1.77
N ILE A 30 -29.88 0.86 1.03
CA ILE A 30 -28.87 0.69 -0.03
C ILE A 30 -29.10 1.70 -1.17
N GLN A 31 -30.34 1.89 -1.62
CA GLN A 31 -30.65 2.81 -2.71
C GLN A 31 -30.33 4.27 -2.34
N ARG A 32 -30.65 4.70 -1.11
CA ARG A 32 -30.29 6.04 -0.64
C ARG A 32 -28.81 6.23 -0.40
N ARG A 33 -28.11 5.20 0.10
CA ARG A 33 -26.65 5.21 0.19
C ARG A 33 -26.03 5.42 -1.20
N ARG A 34 -26.53 4.73 -2.22
CA ARG A 34 -26.08 4.92 -3.61
C ARG A 34 -26.30 6.36 -4.08
N GLN A 35 -27.47 6.95 -3.84
CA GLN A 35 -27.78 8.32 -4.24
C GLN A 35 -26.88 9.35 -3.53
N PHE A 36 -26.69 9.21 -2.21
CA PHE A 36 -25.81 10.08 -1.44
C PHE A 36 -24.36 9.98 -1.92
N LEU A 37 -23.84 8.75 -2.09
CA LEU A 37 -22.48 8.53 -2.59
C LEU A 37 -22.31 9.04 -4.01
N HIS A 38 -23.33 8.92 -4.87
CA HIS A 38 -23.26 9.41 -6.25
C HIS A 38 -23.13 10.94 -6.30
N GLY A 39 -23.93 11.67 -5.52
CA GLY A 39 -23.81 13.14 -5.44
C GLY A 39 -22.47 13.60 -4.85
N GLN A 40 -21.92 12.86 -3.88
CA GLN A 40 -20.58 13.12 -3.35
C GLN A 40 -19.48 12.79 -4.37
N LEU A 41 -19.63 11.72 -5.15
CA LEU A 41 -18.71 11.34 -6.23
C LEU A 41 -18.72 12.35 -7.37
N GLU A 42 -19.88 12.84 -7.82
CA GLU A 42 -19.95 13.87 -8.87
C GLU A 42 -19.27 15.16 -8.43
N THR A 43 -19.48 15.57 -7.17
CA THR A 43 -18.84 16.77 -6.61
C THR A 43 -17.32 16.59 -6.47
N ALA A 44 -16.89 15.43 -5.94
CA ALA A 44 -15.47 15.10 -5.83
C ALA A 44 -14.78 14.96 -7.20
N VAL A 45 -15.48 14.48 -8.23
CA VAL A 45 -14.97 14.39 -9.60
C VAL A 45 -14.77 15.78 -10.20
N ILE A 46 -15.67 16.73 -9.96
CA ILE A 46 -15.57 18.11 -10.46
C ILE A 46 -14.45 18.89 -9.74
N GLU A 47 -14.31 18.72 -8.42
CA GLU A 47 -13.22 19.32 -7.65
C GLU A 47 -11.86 18.70 -8.03
N ASN A 48 -11.77 17.37 -8.20
CA ASN A 48 -10.56 16.72 -8.70
C ASN A 48 -10.22 17.06 -10.17
N GLN A 49 -11.23 17.30 -11.02
CA GLN A 49 -10.99 17.70 -12.42
C GLN A 49 -10.45 19.14 -12.53
N SER A 50 -10.84 20.01 -11.60
CA SER A 50 -10.40 21.40 -11.55
C SER A 50 -8.94 21.52 -11.07
N GLU A 51 -8.50 20.64 -10.15
CA GLU A 51 -7.09 20.54 -9.72
C GLU A 51 -6.21 19.77 -10.74
N ARG A 52 -6.78 18.84 -11.52
CA ARG A 52 -6.06 18.08 -12.57
C ARG A 52 -5.70 18.87 -13.83
N MET A 53 -6.15 20.12 -13.99
CA MET A 53 -5.90 20.89 -15.22
C MET A 53 -4.45 21.36 -15.44
N GLN A 54 -3.51 21.08 -14.53
CA GLN A 54 -2.11 21.54 -14.70
C GLN A 54 -1.07 20.43 -14.94
N GLU A 55 -1.42 19.16 -14.78
CA GLU A 55 -0.44 18.06 -14.93
C GLU A 55 -0.81 17.17 -16.11
N LYS A 56 -0.06 17.30 -17.22
CA LYS A 56 -0.21 16.41 -18.38
C LYS A 56 0.14 14.98 -17.96
N PRO A 57 -0.79 14.01 -18.09
CA PRO A 57 -0.46 12.60 -17.86
C PRO A 57 0.60 12.14 -18.86
N LEU A 58 1.39 11.13 -18.49
CA LEU A 58 2.40 10.57 -19.38
C LEU A 58 1.75 9.97 -20.63
N SER A 59 2.44 10.04 -21.77
CA SER A 59 2.04 9.24 -22.92
C SER A 59 2.14 7.75 -22.59
N ALA A 60 1.34 6.92 -23.26
CA ALA A 60 1.34 5.47 -23.03
C ALA A 60 2.74 4.85 -23.16
N ILE A 61 3.56 5.33 -24.10
CA ILE A 61 4.94 4.87 -24.31
C ILE A 61 5.82 5.23 -23.11
N GLN A 62 5.76 6.48 -22.64
CA GLN A 62 6.53 6.91 -21.47
C GLN A 62 6.13 6.13 -20.22
N ARG A 63 4.83 5.91 -20.02
CA ARG A 63 4.34 5.12 -18.88
C ARG A 63 4.85 3.68 -18.91
N ILE A 64 4.89 3.04 -20.09
CA ILE A 64 5.48 1.70 -20.25
C ILE A 64 6.97 1.71 -19.89
N GLN A 65 7.73 2.70 -20.39
CA GLN A 65 9.17 2.83 -20.08
C GLN A 65 9.41 3.04 -18.58
N THR A 66 8.60 3.87 -17.92
CA THR A 66 8.69 4.10 -16.47
C THR A 66 8.37 2.84 -15.66
N LEU A 67 7.37 2.07 -16.09
CA LEU A 67 7.06 0.78 -15.46
C LEU A 67 8.19 -0.24 -15.63
N GLN A 68 8.85 -0.26 -16.79
CA GLN A 68 10.03 -1.10 -17.03
C GLN A 68 11.19 -0.71 -16.12
N LEU A 69 11.49 0.59 -16.01
CA LEU A 69 12.51 1.11 -15.10
C LEU A 69 12.23 0.71 -13.63
N LEU A 70 10.98 0.86 -13.18
CA LEU A 70 10.55 0.42 -11.85
C LEU A 70 10.74 -1.09 -11.65
N GLN A 71 10.43 -1.89 -12.68
CA GLN A 71 10.60 -3.34 -12.64
C GLN A 71 12.09 -3.75 -12.55
N GLU A 72 12.97 -3.06 -13.26
CA GLU A 72 14.41 -3.25 -13.18
C GLU A 72 14.96 -2.86 -11.79
N CYS A 73 14.59 -1.66 -11.31
CA CYS A 73 14.96 -1.19 -9.97
C CYS A 73 14.51 -2.18 -8.88
N ARG A 74 13.34 -2.79 -9.04
CA ARG A 74 12.83 -3.84 -8.16
C ARG A 74 13.67 -5.12 -8.23
N LYS A 75 13.96 -5.61 -9.43
CA LYS A 75 14.67 -6.88 -9.64
C LYS A 75 16.10 -6.83 -9.08
N ASP A 76 16.77 -5.71 -9.32
CA ASP A 76 18.16 -5.50 -8.93
C ASP A 76 18.29 -4.58 -7.71
N LEU A 77 17.20 -4.44 -6.92
CA LEU A 77 17.17 -3.58 -5.75
C LEU A 77 18.36 -3.85 -4.84
N TRP A 78 18.60 -5.11 -4.48
CA TRP A 78 19.68 -5.49 -3.56
C TRP A 78 21.09 -5.38 -4.15
N LYS A 79 21.23 -5.14 -5.46
CA LYS A 79 22.53 -4.98 -6.14
C LYS A 79 22.97 -3.53 -6.27
N TYR A 80 22.04 -2.62 -6.56
CA TYR A 80 22.35 -1.19 -6.63
C TYR A 80 22.71 -0.65 -5.25
N SER A 81 23.61 0.32 -5.15
CA SER A 81 23.75 1.15 -3.96
C SER A 81 22.49 2.00 -3.73
N HIS A 82 22.30 2.53 -2.51
CA HIS A 82 21.18 3.43 -2.22
C HIS A 82 21.21 4.69 -3.11
N SER A 83 22.39 5.24 -3.37
CA SER A 83 22.57 6.41 -4.23
C SER A 83 22.19 6.12 -5.68
N GLU A 84 22.67 5.01 -6.25
CA GLU A 84 22.34 4.62 -7.64
C GLU A 84 20.84 4.38 -7.80
N LEU A 85 20.20 3.71 -6.83
CA LEU A 85 18.76 3.48 -6.88
C LEU A 85 17.98 4.81 -6.84
N ASN A 86 18.36 5.75 -5.97
CA ASN A 86 17.70 7.06 -5.91
C ASN A 86 17.86 7.83 -7.23
N GLN A 87 19.05 7.81 -7.83
CA GLN A 87 19.27 8.44 -9.14
C GLN A 87 18.39 7.86 -10.25
N LEU A 88 18.16 6.54 -10.25
CA LEU A 88 17.23 5.91 -11.19
C LEU A 88 15.78 6.31 -10.89
N LEU A 89 15.36 6.26 -9.63
CA LEU A 89 13.98 6.57 -9.22
C LEU A 89 13.63 8.05 -9.36
N ASP A 90 14.61 8.96 -9.36
CA ASP A 90 14.42 10.39 -9.62
C ASP A 90 14.07 10.70 -11.09
N GLN A 91 14.30 9.75 -11.99
CA GLN A 91 13.86 9.85 -13.39
C GLN A 91 12.35 9.63 -13.56
N ILE A 92 11.67 9.16 -12.50
CA ILE A 92 10.22 8.88 -12.52
C ILE A 92 9.46 10.21 -12.41
N PRO A 93 8.61 10.57 -13.40
CA PRO A 93 7.84 11.81 -13.39
C PRO A 93 6.92 11.91 -12.17
N LYS A 94 6.99 13.03 -11.44
CA LYS A 94 6.20 13.29 -10.22
C LYS A 94 4.78 13.75 -10.49
N ALA A 95 4.60 14.52 -11.56
CA ALA A 95 3.33 15.09 -11.95
C ALA A 95 2.46 14.04 -12.67
N GLY A 96 1.17 13.99 -12.34
CA GLY A 96 0.14 13.23 -13.05
C GLY A 96 0.14 11.71 -12.85
N GLU A 97 1.10 11.15 -12.10
CA GLU A 97 1.31 9.69 -11.99
C GLU A 97 1.50 9.24 -10.52
N PRO A 98 0.49 9.43 -9.64
CA PRO A 98 0.61 9.15 -8.22
C PRO A 98 0.90 7.68 -7.92
N ASP A 99 0.43 6.75 -8.74
CA ASP A 99 0.66 5.32 -8.57
C ASP A 99 2.12 4.93 -8.82
N LEU A 100 2.76 5.53 -9.84
CA LEU A 100 4.18 5.32 -10.12
C LEU A 100 5.07 5.89 -9.02
N GLN A 101 4.68 7.04 -8.45
CA GLN A 101 5.39 7.63 -7.32
C GLN A 101 5.29 6.77 -6.07
N ILE A 102 4.11 6.23 -5.74
CA ILE A 102 3.95 5.30 -4.62
C ILE A 102 4.89 4.10 -4.75
N LEU A 103 5.01 3.54 -5.96
CA LEU A 103 5.93 2.42 -6.22
C LEU A 103 7.40 2.84 -6.05
N ALA A 104 7.78 4.01 -6.59
CA ALA A 104 9.13 4.55 -6.45
C ALA A 104 9.50 4.78 -4.98
N ASP A 105 8.60 5.41 -4.22
CA ASP A 105 8.81 5.71 -2.81
C ASP A 105 8.89 4.44 -1.94
N LYS A 106 8.12 3.39 -2.27
CA LYS A 106 8.29 2.08 -1.63
C LYS A 106 9.73 1.58 -1.84
N LEU A 107 10.25 1.61 -3.07
CA LEU A 107 11.60 1.14 -3.37
C LEU A 107 12.68 2.00 -2.68
N ARG A 108 12.51 3.33 -2.64
CA ARG A 108 13.41 4.24 -1.89
C ARG A 108 13.43 3.88 -0.40
N ARG A 109 12.26 3.67 0.20
CA ARG A 109 12.12 3.31 1.62
C ARG A 109 12.79 1.98 1.93
N VAL A 110 12.53 0.94 1.13
CA VAL A 110 13.18 -0.37 1.29
C VAL A 110 14.70 -0.25 1.15
N SER A 111 15.17 0.57 0.22
CA SER A 111 16.60 0.80 0.01
C SER A 111 17.27 1.50 1.21
N ALA A 112 16.60 2.45 1.85
CA ALA A 112 17.12 3.12 3.05
C ALA A 112 17.24 2.16 4.26
N LEU A 113 16.46 1.09 4.29
CA LEU A 113 16.38 0.16 5.41
C LEU A 113 17.27 -1.08 5.26
N ARG A 114 18.08 -1.19 4.21
CA ARG A 114 18.89 -2.40 3.95
C ARG A 114 19.82 -2.79 5.09
N PHE A 115 20.44 -1.81 5.75
CA PHE A 115 21.29 -2.09 6.90
C PHE A 115 20.49 -2.74 8.05
N GLN A 116 19.23 -2.32 8.25
CA GLN A 116 18.35 -2.92 9.25
C GLN A 116 17.98 -4.36 8.90
N PHE A 117 17.87 -4.71 7.60
CA PHE A 117 17.68 -6.10 7.18
C PHE A 117 18.90 -6.98 7.53
N ASP A 118 20.11 -6.45 7.40
CA ASP A 118 21.34 -7.17 7.80
C ASP A 118 21.40 -7.35 9.32
N GLU A 119 21.02 -6.34 10.09
CA GLU A 119 20.91 -6.44 11.55
C GLU A 119 19.81 -7.40 11.99
N LEU A 120 18.65 -7.37 11.32
CA LEU A 120 17.56 -8.30 11.55
C LEU A 120 18.00 -9.76 11.31
N ALA A 121 18.77 -10.01 10.25
CA ALA A 121 19.33 -11.35 9.98
C ALA A 121 20.22 -11.84 11.13
N LYS A 122 21.11 -10.98 11.64
CA LYS A 122 21.94 -11.31 12.80
C LYS A 122 21.09 -11.56 14.05
N ARG A 123 20.04 -10.75 14.25
CA ARG A 123 19.17 -10.81 15.43
C ARG A 123 18.29 -12.05 15.45
N LEU A 124 17.83 -12.50 14.28
CA LEU A 124 16.98 -13.68 14.10
C LEU A 124 17.77 -14.99 14.07
N GLY A 125 19.10 -14.93 13.92
CA GLY A 125 19.98 -16.11 13.98
C GLY A 125 19.61 -17.14 12.91
N GLU A 126 19.23 -18.35 13.31
CA GLU A 126 18.87 -19.46 12.41
C GLU A 126 17.60 -19.21 11.58
N ARG A 127 16.83 -18.15 11.89
CA ARG A 127 15.56 -17.82 11.22
C ARG A 127 15.76 -16.87 10.03
N THR A 128 16.88 -16.96 9.32
CA THR A 128 17.20 -16.09 8.17
C THR A 128 16.17 -16.17 7.04
N TYR A 129 15.46 -17.29 6.91
CA TYR A 129 14.38 -17.45 5.93
C TYR A 129 13.28 -16.38 6.07
N LEU A 130 13.01 -15.89 7.29
CA LEU A 130 12.04 -14.80 7.52
C LEU A 130 12.54 -13.48 6.93
N VAL A 131 13.85 -13.24 6.99
CA VAL A 131 14.47 -12.05 6.39
C VAL A 131 14.40 -12.14 4.88
N GLU A 132 14.77 -13.28 4.28
CA GLU A 132 14.68 -13.50 2.84
C GLU A 132 13.25 -13.34 2.33
N LEU A 133 12.27 -13.82 3.09
CA LEU A 133 10.87 -13.66 2.77
C LEU A 133 10.44 -12.20 2.82
N LEU A 134 10.78 -11.46 3.88
CA LEU A 134 10.51 -10.02 3.98
C LEU A 134 11.18 -9.23 2.86
N GLN A 135 12.44 -9.53 2.54
CA GLN A 135 13.16 -8.90 1.43
C GLN A 135 12.46 -9.16 0.09
N SER A 136 11.94 -10.37 -0.11
CA SER A 136 11.12 -10.65 -1.29
C SER A 136 9.81 -9.87 -1.25
N LEU A 137 9.04 -9.91 -0.17
CA LEU A 137 7.73 -9.27 -0.11
C LEU A 137 7.84 -7.74 -0.29
N ALA A 138 8.86 -7.14 0.32
CA ALA A 138 9.19 -5.73 0.19
C ALA A 138 9.47 -5.32 -1.26
N THR A 139 10.02 -6.23 -2.08
CA THR A 139 10.32 -5.97 -3.48
C THR A 139 9.20 -6.41 -4.42
N LEU A 140 8.34 -7.37 -4.09
CA LEU A 140 7.29 -7.85 -5.01
C LEU A 140 6.21 -6.80 -5.34
N SER A 141 5.55 -6.95 -6.50
CA SER A 141 4.34 -6.18 -6.82
C SER A 141 3.23 -6.58 -5.85
N PRO A 142 2.22 -5.72 -5.60
CA PRO A 142 1.12 -6.09 -4.71
C PRO A 142 0.45 -7.42 -5.07
N LYS A 143 0.28 -7.71 -6.37
CA LYS A 143 -0.32 -8.95 -6.86
C LYS A 143 0.57 -10.17 -6.57
N ASP A 144 1.87 -10.06 -6.86
CA ASP A 144 2.80 -11.17 -6.64
C ASP A 144 3.04 -11.41 -5.14
N ALA A 145 3.10 -10.33 -4.36
CA ALA A 145 3.28 -10.38 -2.91
C ALA A 145 2.12 -11.12 -2.24
N ALA A 146 0.87 -10.84 -2.62
CA ALA A 146 -0.29 -11.55 -2.09
C ALA A 146 -0.21 -13.06 -2.32
N GLY A 147 0.08 -13.48 -3.56
CA GLY A 147 0.22 -14.91 -3.88
C GLY A 147 1.36 -15.59 -3.12
N ARG A 148 2.50 -14.91 -2.95
CA ARG A 148 3.63 -15.43 -2.16
C ARG A 148 3.28 -15.51 -0.67
N ARG A 149 2.63 -14.49 -0.10
CA ARG A 149 2.16 -14.51 1.30
C ARG A 149 1.24 -15.69 1.55
N GLU A 150 0.22 -15.90 0.71
CA GLU A 150 -0.71 -17.03 0.86
C GLU A 150 -0.01 -18.39 0.77
N ALA A 151 1.00 -18.54 -0.08
CA ALA A 151 1.77 -19.78 -0.18
C ALA A 151 2.60 -20.03 1.10
N GLU A 152 3.26 -18.99 1.60
CA GLU A 152 4.12 -19.09 2.79
C GLU A 152 3.30 -19.27 4.06
N ILE A 153 2.18 -18.55 4.22
CA ILE A 153 1.25 -18.74 5.33
C ILE A 153 0.75 -20.18 5.36
N ARG A 154 0.36 -20.76 4.21
CA ARG A 154 -0.06 -22.16 4.14
C ARG A 154 1.04 -23.13 4.53
N SER A 155 2.29 -22.84 4.16
CA SER A 155 3.47 -23.63 4.53
C SER A 155 3.79 -23.53 6.02
N LEU A 156 3.76 -22.32 6.58
CA LEU A 156 4.13 -21.99 7.96
C LEU A 156 3.07 -22.40 8.99
N HIS A 157 1.80 -22.49 8.59
CA HIS A 157 0.71 -22.99 9.43
C HIS A 157 0.76 -24.51 9.66
N GLN A 158 1.71 -25.22 9.04
CA GLN A 158 1.93 -26.64 9.25
C GLN A 158 3.22 -26.86 10.07
N GLY A 159 3.07 -27.18 11.36
CA GLY A 159 4.15 -27.71 12.20
C GLY A 159 4.98 -26.69 13.01
N PRO A 160 6.26 -27.01 13.35
CA PRO A 160 7.10 -26.28 14.32
C PRO A 160 7.47 -24.85 13.89
N ASN A 161 7.25 -24.49 12.62
CA ASN A 161 7.61 -23.18 12.06
C ASN A 161 6.69 -22.04 12.52
N ARG A 162 5.49 -22.34 13.04
CA ARG A 162 4.56 -21.32 13.54
C ARG A 162 5.13 -20.54 14.74
N ALA A 163 5.76 -21.24 15.68
CA ALA A 163 6.38 -20.60 16.84
C ALA A 163 7.53 -19.68 16.43
N ALA A 164 8.34 -20.11 15.46
CA ALA A 164 9.42 -19.29 14.89
C ALA A 164 8.88 -18.04 14.18
N LEU A 165 7.76 -18.15 13.47
CA LEU A 165 7.10 -16.99 12.85
C LEU A 165 6.56 -16.03 13.91
N THR A 166 5.82 -16.52 14.92
CA THR A 166 5.27 -15.65 15.98
C THR A 166 6.37 -14.89 16.74
N GLU A 167 7.45 -15.58 17.09
CA GLU A 167 8.58 -14.96 17.80
C GLU A 167 9.36 -14.00 16.89
N GLY A 168 9.58 -14.38 15.62
CA GLY A 168 10.18 -13.52 14.60
C GLY A 168 9.37 -12.24 14.37
N SER A 169 8.06 -12.35 14.16
CA SER A 169 7.15 -11.22 14.01
C SER A 169 7.18 -10.30 15.24
N LYS A 170 7.27 -10.85 16.45
CA LYS A 170 7.42 -10.05 17.67
C LYS A 170 8.72 -9.25 17.69
N ILE A 171 9.85 -9.88 17.32
CA ILE A 171 11.14 -9.20 17.21
C ILE A 171 11.06 -8.08 16.18
N ILE A 172 10.55 -8.37 14.98
CA ILE A 172 10.43 -7.38 13.90
C ILE A 172 9.57 -6.19 14.34
N ARG A 173 8.41 -6.45 14.96
CA ARG A 173 7.49 -5.40 15.41
C ARG A 173 8.08 -4.50 16.50
N LEU A 174 8.84 -5.07 17.44
CA LEU A 174 9.35 -4.35 18.60
C LEU A 174 10.71 -3.68 18.36
N GLU A 175 11.61 -4.38 17.65
CA GLU A 175 13.00 -3.97 17.48
C GLU A 175 13.25 -3.30 16.11
N PHE A 176 12.45 -3.62 15.07
CA PHE A 176 12.62 -3.10 13.70
C PHE A 176 11.30 -2.51 13.13
N PRO A 177 10.73 -1.48 13.78
CA PRO A 177 9.41 -0.95 13.43
C PRO A 177 9.32 -0.41 12.00
N ASP A 178 10.41 0.08 11.43
CA ASP A 178 10.43 0.57 10.05
C ASP A 178 10.30 -0.56 9.02
N ILE A 179 10.94 -1.71 9.29
CA ILE A 179 10.76 -2.93 8.47
C ILE A 179 9.33 -3.44 8.62
N TYR A 180 8.82 -3.49 9.86
CA TYR A 180 7.45 -3.90 10.13
C TYR A 180 6.44 -3.08 9.33
N GLN A 181 6.60 -1.75 9.26
CA GLN A 181 5.68 -0.89 8.50
C GLN A 181 5.65 -1.15 6.99
N ILE A 182 6.69 -1.78 6.41
CA ILE A 182 6.68 -2.13 4.97
C ILE A 182 5.72 -3.30 4.72
N GLU A 183 5.67 -4.28 5.62
CA GLU A 183 4.95 -5.55 5.42
C GLU A 183 4.06 -5.92 6.64
N ALA A 184 3.49 -4.92 7.32
CA ALA A 184 2.72 -5.09 8.55
C ALA A 184 1.56 -6.09 8.39
N SER A 185 0.90 -6.05 7.22
CA SER A 185 -0.22 -6.94 6.90
C SER A 185 0.15 -8.43 6.95
N TRP A 186 1.42 -8.78 6.73
CA TRP A 186 1.87 -10.17 6.74
C TRP A 186 2.29 -10.63 8.14
N LEU A 187 2.79 -9.72 8.98
CA LEU A 187 3.33 -10.05 10.30
C LEU A 187 2.24 -10.18 11.39
N ASP A 188 1.04 -9.67 11.12
CA ASP A 188 -0.11 -9.69 12.03
C ASP A 188 -1.18 -10.75 11.71
N GLU A 189 -1.02 -11.51 10.61
CA GLU A 189 -1.90 -12.64 10.23
C GLU A 189 -1.56 -13.93 11.01
#